data_AF-A0A955SDF7-F1
#
_entry.id   AF-A0A955SDF7-F1
#
_cell.length_a   1.000
_cell.length_b   1.000
_cell.length_c   1.000
_cell.angle_alpha   90.00
_cell.angle_beta   90.00
_cell.angle_gamma   90.00
#
_symmetry.space_group_name_H-M   'P 1'
#
loop_
_entity.id
_entity.type
_entity.pdbx_description
1 polymer ?
#
loop_
_entity_poly.entity_id
_entity_poly.type
_entity_poly.pdbx_seq_one_letter_code
_entity_poly.pdbx_strand_id
1 'polypeptide(L)'
;ILSVFEALTETGRDVSLPIGLVPPALVKGTLIEASEGGVWPGRVYVQGSDSFYRFGKQFADNVTLSEKQLLQFPQRPRNYKLPFFYSDGFFEVEIPPGETILTLERGFEHPVVRERVDLAPGEIREVTLRSSREIDMKSLGWISGDTHIHWAKNWWSENEDLDLLAMVQRAEDLRVANNLTLLQNSGPQIFTAPTQFPMGPAPGYCGPEYHIQMGEEYRNDDFYGHLIFLGIQELIEPISTGRGSGGPPGTLDYPTNRWAIGECHDQGGLNIEAHGLGPFHRSDVPC
;
A
#
# COMPACT_ATOMS: atom_id res chain seq x y z
N ILE A 1 -6.39 41.94 15.40
CA ILE A 1 -5.39 42.89 14.85
C ILE A 1 -4.14 42.07 14.57
N LEU A 2 -3.93 41.66 13.32
CA LEU A 2 -2.74 40.91 12.90
C LEU A 2 -2.23 41.53 11.59
N SER A 3 -0.91 41.64 11.54
CA SER A 3 -0.08 42.48 10.66
C SER A 3 -0.13 42.07 9.19
N VAL A 4 -0.18 43.09 8.33
CA VAL A 4 -0.02 42.99 6.87
C VAL A 4 1.44 42.68 6.53
N PHE A 5 1.68 41.68 5.69
CA PHE A 5 2.97 41.49 5.01
C PHE A 5 2.93 42.27 3.69
N GLU A 6 3.80 43.28 3.56
CA GLU A 6 4.02 43.99 2.29
C GLU A 6 4.98 43.17 1.42
N ALA A 7 4.48 42.69 0.27
CA ALA A 7 5.34 42.18 -0.80
C ALA A 7 5.55 43.29 -1.83
N LEU A 8 6.77 43.84 -1.87
CA LEU A 8 7.18 44.87 -2.82
C LEU A 8 7.27 44.32 -4.25
N THR A 9 6.48 44.88 -5.17
CA THR A 9 6.73 44.78 -6.63
C THR A 9 6.53 46.15 -7.29
N GLU A 10 7.37 46.46 -8.28
CA GLU A 10 7.64 47.79 -8.88
C GLU A 10 6.46 48.49 -9.61
N THR A 11 5.23 48.01 -9.46
CA THR A 11 4.00 48.72 -9.87
C THR A 11 2.91 48.51 -8.80
N GLY A 12 3.18 49.00 -7.58
CA GLY A 12 2.41 48.68 -6.38
C GLY A 12 0.93 49.03 -6.47
N ARG A 13 0.08 48.03 -6.72
CA ARG A 13 -1.32 48.04 -6.32
C ARG A 13 -1.41 47.31 -4.98
N ASP A 14 -1.89 48.00 -3.96
CA ASP A 14 -2.23 47.38 -2.69
C ASP A 14 -3.43 46.45 -2.90
N VAL A 15 -3.19 45.15 -2.80
CA VAL A 15 -4.24 44.13 -2.81
C VAL A 15 -4.53 43.77 -1.36
N SER A 16 -5.66 44.24 -0.84
CA SER A 16 -6.17 43.81 0.47
C SER A 16 -7.13 42.64 0.29
N LEU A 17 -6.72 41.45 0.76
CA LEU A 17 -7.57 40.26 0.81
C LEU A 17 -8.10 40.10 2.24
N PRO A 18 -9.42 40.11 2.47
CA PRO A 18 -9.96 39.81 3.79
C PRO A 18 -9.68 38.32 4.11
N ILE A 19 -8.92 38.07 5.18
CA ILE A 19 -8.69 36.72 5.70
C ILE A 19 -9.63 36.50 6.88
N GLY A 20 -10.57 35.56 6.73
CA GLY A 20 -11.37 35.04 7.83
C GLY A 20 -10.70 33.82 8.42
N LEU A 21 -10.41 33.83 9.72
CA LEU A 21 -10.00 32.63 10.45
C LEU A 21 -11.25 31.93 10.96
N VAL A 22 -11.47 30.71 10.50
CA VAL A 22 -12.61 29.89 10.92
C VAL A 22 -12.06 28.64 11.62
N PRO A 23 -12.52 28.32 12.85
CA PRO A 23 -12.11 27.09 13.51
C PRO A 23 -12.49 25.86 12.68
N PRO A 24 -11.58 24.89 12.49
CA PRO A 24 -11.92 23.64 11.81
C PRO A 24 -12.95 22.85 12.62
N ALA A 25 -13.74 22.03 11.94
CA ALA A 25 -14.54 21.00 12.56
C ALA A 25 -13.69 19.74 12.78
N LEU A 26 -14.04 18.93 13.78
CA LEU A 26 -13.42 17.64 14.07
C LEU A 26 -14.43 16.51 13.82
N VAL A 27 -14.13 15.62 12.90
CA VAL A 27 -14.90 14.39 12.67
C VAL A 27 -14.23 13.24 13.42
N LYS A 28 -14.98 12.54 14.27
CA LYS A 28 -14.59 11.29 14.91
C LYS A 28 -15.37 10.14 14.27
N GLY A 29 -14.68 9.29 13.52
CA GLY A 29 -15.28 8.21 12.77
C GLY A 29 -15.09 6.85 13.45
N THR A 30 -16.11 6.00 13.31
CA THR A 30 -16.03 4.56 13.58
C THR A 30 -16.44 3.78 12.33
N LEU A 31 -15.66 2.78 11.96
CA LEU A 31 -15.92 1.88 10.84
C LEU A 31 -16.50 0.58 11.37
N ILE A 32 -17.61 0.12 10.80
CA ILE A 32 -18.29 -1.10 11.26
C ILE A 32 -18.55 -2.04 10.09
N GLU A 33 -18.15 -3.29 10.27
CA GLU A 33 -18.62 -4.39 9.44
C GLU A 33 -19.98 -4.88 9.96
N ALA A 34 -21.04 -4.57 9.23
CA ALA A 34 -22.40 -4.80 9.67
C ALA A 34 -22.77 -6.30 9.73
N SER A 35 -22.16 -7.14 8.87
CA SER A 35 -22.43 -8.58 8.85
C SER A 35 -21.86 -9.31 10.08
N GLU A 36 -20.73 -8.85 10.60
CA GLU A 36 -20.05 -9.44 11.76
C GLU A 36 -20.33 -8.67 13.07
N GLY A 37 -20.86 -7.45 12.98
CA GLY A 37 -21.24 -6.62 14.12
C GLY A 37 -20.07 -5.97 14.86
N GLY A 38 -18.90 -5.87 14.22
CA GLY A 38 -17.64 -5.43 14.83
C GLY A 38 -17.04 -4.18 14.21
N VAL A 39 -16.19 -3.49 14.98
CA VAL A 39 -15.28 -2.47 14.44
C VAL A 39 -14.26 -3.16 13.55
N TRP A 40 -14.03 -2.59 12.37
CA TRP A 40 -13.17 -3.21 11.38
C TRP A 40 -12.27 -2.21 10.65
N PRO A 41 -11.03 -2.59 10.27
CA PRO A 41 -10.18 -1.76 9.45
C PRO A 41 -10.78 -1.44 8.07
N GLY A 42 -10.41 -0.30 7.49
CA GLY A 42 -10.88 0.10 6.17
C GLY A 42 -10.11 1.26 5.57
N ARG A 43 -10.33 1.49 4.27
CA ARG A 43 -9.80 2.64 3.53
C ARG A 43 -10.80 3.79 3.60
N VAL A 44 -10.36 4.94 4.10
CA VAL A 44 -11.21 6.11 4.34
C VAL A 44 -10.75 7.30 3.50
N TYR A 45 -11.71 7.97 2.85
CA TYR A 45 -11.52 9.25 2.19
C TYR A 45 -12.34 10.29 2.92
N VAL A 46 -11.74 11.43 3.24
CA VAL A 46 -12.43 12.59 3.83
C VAL A 46 -12.18 13.79 2.95
N GLN A 47 -13.19 14.19 2.17
CA GLN A 47 -13.12 15.38 1.32
C GLN A 47 -13.87 16.52 1.99
N GLY A 48 -13.19 17.64 2.22
CA GLY A 48 -13.78 18.83 2.84
C GLY A 48 -14.53 19.72 1.85
N SER A 49 -15.14 20.77 2.38
CA SER A 49 -15.88 21.79 1.61
C SER A 49 -14.98 22.57 0.64
N ASP A 50 -13.67 22.54 0.87
CA ASP A 50 -12.62 23.08 0.01
C ASP A 50 -12.21 22.11 -1.13
N SER A 51 -12.89 20.97 -1.26
CA SER A 51 -12.61 19.89 -2.21
C SER A 51 -11.28 19.14 -2.00
N PHE A 52 -10.54 19.42 -0.91
CA PHE A 52 -9.29 18.73 -0.60
C PHE A 52 -9.52 17.50 0.28
N TYR A 53 -8.73 16.46 0.06
CA TYR A 53 -8.69 15.27 0.91
C TYR A 53 -7.83 15.52 2.16
N ARG A 54 -8.33 15.09 3.32
CA ARG A 54 -7.63 15.15 4.60
C ARG A 54 -7.43 13.76 5.20
N PHE A 55 -6.42 13.67 6.04
CA PHE A 55 -5.92 12.43 6.61
C PHE A 55 -6.32 12.31 8.07
N GLY A 56 -6.67 11.09 8.49
CA GLY A 56 -6.82 10.74 9.90
C GLY A 56 -5.53 11.04 10.66
N LYS A 57 -5.66 11.45 11.93
CA LYS A 57 -4.49 11.65 12.82
C LYS A 57 -3.67 10.37 12.99
N GLN A 58 -4.34 9.23 13.04
CA GLN A 58 -3.69 7.93 13.15
C GLN A 58 -2.92 7.64 11.86
N PHE A 59 -1.66 7.24 12.00
CA PHE A 59 -0.75 6.95 10.88
C PHE A 59 -0.49 8.12 9.91
N ALA A 60 -0.84 9.36 10.27
CA ALA A 60 -0.66 10.53 9.41
C ALA A 60 0.79 10.74 8.95
N ASP A 61 1.75 10.38 9.82
CA ASP A 61 3.20 10.49 9.58
C ASP A 61 3.81 9.22 8.98
N ASN A 62 3.02 8.14 8.82
CA ASN A 62 3.50 6.93 8.17
C ASN A 62 3.44 7.11 6.65
N VAL A 63 4.61 7.39 6.05
CA VAL A 63 4.75 7.61 4.61
C VAL A 63 4.54 6.34 3.78
N THR A 64 4.74 5.14 4.36
CA THR A 64 4.47 3.85 3.66
C THR A 64 2.99 3.71 3.30
N LEU A 65 2.12 4.18 4.20
CA LEU A 65 0.67 4.16 4.02
C LEU A 65 0.11 5.38 3.29
N SER A 66 0.78 6.54 3.35
CA SER A 66 0.21 7.81 2.90
C SER A 66 0.83 8.38 1.62
N GLU A 67 2.01 7.89 1.20
CA GLU A 67 2.72 8.38 0.03
C GLU A 67 3.12 7.25 -0.91
N LYS A 68 3.14 7.54 -2.21
CA LYS A 68 3.67 6.62 -3.23
C LYS A 68 4.63 7.34 -4.17
N GLN A 69 5.70 6.66 -4.55
CA GLN A 69 6.65 7.16 -5.54
C GLN A 69 6.04 7.10 -6.94
N LEU A 70 6.15 8.21 -7.69
CA LEU A 70 5.83 8.25 -9.10
C LEU A 70 6.98 7.61 -9.91
N LEU A 71 6.84 6.31 -10.17
CA LEU A 71 7.83 5.50 -10.88
C LEU A 71 8.10 5.97 -12.33
N GLN A 72 7.24 6.83 -12.89
CA GLN A 72 7.42 7.41 -14.24
C GLN A 72 8.58 8.43 -14.33
N PHE A 73 9.11 8.92 -13.20
CA PHE A 73 10.21 9.89 -13.16
C PHE A 73 11.41 9.39 -12.35
N PRO A 74 12.11 8.31 -12.79
CA PRO A 74 13.18 7.68 -12.00
C PRO A 74 14.36 8.62 -11.71
N GLN A 75 14.58 9.63 -12.55
CA GLN A 75 15.66 10.63 -12.36
C GLN A 75 15.25 11.77 -11.41
N ARG A 76 13.96 11.89 -11.05
CA ARG A 76 13.40 12.89 -10.15
C ARG A 76 12.25 12.25 -9.36
N PRO A 77 12.56 11.39 -8.37
CA PRO A 77 11.53 10.73 -7.58
C PRO A 77 10.63 11.80 -6.96
N ARG A 78 9.34 11.75 -7.33
CA ARG A 78 8.29 12.56 -6.72
C ARG A 78 7.39 11.63 -5.96
N ASN A 79 7.19 11.93 -4.69
CA ASN A 79 6.12 11.29 -3.94
C ASN A 79 4.82 12.05 -4.24
N TYR A 80 3.73 11.31 -4.36
CA TYR A 80 2.40 11.89 -4.25
C TYR A 80 1.72 11.34 -3.00
N LYS A 81 1.02 12.23 -2.30
CA LYS A 81 0.20 11.85 -1.16
C LYS A 81 -1.11 11.26 -1.66
N LEU A 82 -1.51 10.12 -1.11
CA LEU A 82 -2.73 9.42 -1.49
C LEU A 82 -3.98 10.27 -1.18
N PRO A 83 -5.12 10.04 -1.83
CA PRO A 83 -6.38 10.74 -1.49
C PRO A 83 -7.13 10.09 -0.32
N PHE A 84 -6.58 9.05 0.29
CA PHE A 84 -7.17 8.27 1.38
C PHE A 84 -6.15 7.95 2.47
N PHE A 85 -6.63 7.43 3.59
CA PHE A 85 -5.83 6.80 4.63
C PHE A 85 -6.45 5.48 5.08
N TYR A 86 -5.63 4.61 5.63
CA TYR A 86 -6.10 3.42 6.33
C TYR A 86 -6.43 3.75 7.78
N SER A 87 -7.50 3.14 8.29
CA SER A 87 -7.90 3.20 9.68
C SER A 87 -8.03 1.77 10.20
N ASP A 88 -7.67 1.55 11.47
CA ASP A 88 -7.90 0.28 12.17
C ASP A 88 -9.35 0.09 12.62
N GLY A 89 -10.22 1.05 12.31
CA GLY A 89 -11.62 1.09 12.70
C GLY A 89 -12.04 2.40 13.35
N PHE A 90 -11.07 3.20 13.82
CA PHE A 90 -11.34 4.54 14.35
C PHE A 90 -10.51 5.61 13.63
N PHE A 91 -11.07 6.81 13.50
CA PHE A 91 -10.31 7.95 12.98
C PHE A 91 -10.74 9.27 13.59
N GLU A 92 -9.82 10.23 13.62
CA GLU A 92 -10.10 11.63 13.88
C GLU A 92 -9.53 12.49 12.75
N VAL A 93 -10.33 13.39 12.16
CA VAL A 93 -9.90 14.28 11.07
C VAL A 93 -10.37 15.70 11.36
N GLU A 94 -9.44 16.66 11.27
CA GLU A 94 -9.78 18.09 11.22
C GLU A 94 -10.05 18.52 9.78
N ILE A 95 -11.19 19.17 9.56
CA ILE A 95 -11.71 19.52 8.24
C ILE A 95 -12.28 20.94 8.26
N PRO A 96 -12.21 21.72 7.16
CA PRO A 96 -12.91 22.99 7.09
C PRO A 96 -14.42 22.79 7.30
N PRO A 97 -15.11 23.73 7.97
CA PRO A 97 -16.56 23.66 8.10
C PRO A 97 -17.27 23.73 6.74
N GLY A 98 -18.49 23.23 6.69
CA GLY A 98 -19.30 23.06 5.49
C GLY A 98 -19.47 21.59 5.09
N GLU A 99 -19.92 21.37 3.86
CA GLU A 99 -20.14 20.03 3.32
C GLU A 99 -18.84 19.20 3.32
N THR A 100 -18.89 18.05 4.00
CA THR A 100 -17.81 17.07 4.05
C THR A 100 -18.34 15.73 3.55
N ILE A 101 -17.59 15.10 2.65
CA ILE A 101 -17.90 13.79 2.08
C ILE A 101 -16.96 12.77 2.71
N LEU A 102 -17.53 11.78 3.40
CA LEU A 102 -16.83 10.64 3.98
C LEU A 102 -17.08 9.43 3.09
N THR A 103 -16.01 8.75 2.66
CA THR A 103 -16.11 7.50 1.88
C THR A 103 -15.37 6.38 2.60
N LEU A 104 -16.01 5.22 2.75
CA LEU A 104 -15.39 3.98 3.22
C LEU A 104 -15.37 2.96 2.08
N GLU A 105 -14.21 2.37 1.87
CA GLU A 105 -13.98 1.28 0.92
C GLU A 105 -13.29 0.11 1.62
N ARG A 106 -13.65 -1.12 1.21
CA ARG A 106 -13.12 -2.37 1.79
C ARG A 106 -13.20 -3.52 0.77
N GLY A 107 -12.13 -3.76 0.01
CA GLY A 107 -12.09 -4.87 -0.95
C GLY A 107 -13.23 -4.87 -1.98
N PHE A 108 -13.40 -5.99 -2.69
CA PHE A 108 -14.41 -6.12 -3.75
C PHE A 108 -15.74 -6.73 -3.30
N GLU A 109 -15.77 -7.33 -2.10
CA GLU A 109 -16.97 -8.00 -1.55
C GLU A 109 -17.87 -7.02 -0.76
N HIS A 110 -17.42 -5.77 -0.58
CA HIS A 110 -18.16 -4.73 0.12
C HIS A 110 -18.47 -3.55 -0.80
N PRO A 111 -19.65 -2.92 -0.65
CA PRO A 111 -19.98 -1.72 -1.38
C PRO A 111 -19.18 -0.53 -0.84
N VAL A 112 -18.95 0.44 -1.72
CA VAL A 112 -18.44 1.76 -1.33
C VAL A 112 -19.53 2.51 -0.57
N VAL A 113 -19.25 2.88 0.68
CA VAL A 113 -20.17 3.65 1.52
C VAL A 113 -19.80 5.12 1.42
N ARG A 114 -20.77 5.99 1.12
CA ARG A 114 -20.59 7.45 1.12
C ARG A 114 -21.59 8.12 2.03
N GLU A 115 -21.09 8.99 2.89
CA GLU A 115 -21.89 9.84 3.78
C GLU A 115 -21.54 11.30 3.56
N ARG A 116 -22.55 12.17 3.60
CA ARG A 116 -22.39 13.62 3.56
C ARG A 116 -22.82 14.21 4.89
N VAL A 117 -21.97 15.05 5.46
CA VAL A 117 -22.27 15.81 6.67
C VAL A 117 -21.99 17.28 6.41
N ASP A 118 -22.80 18.17 6.98
CA ASP A 118 -22.56 19.61 6.95
C ASP A 118 -22.12 20.04 8.35
N LEU A 119 -20.91 20.60 8.46
CA LEU A 119 -20.24 20.85 9.74
C LEU A 119 -20.17 22.34 10.06
N ALA A 120 -20.59 22.72 11.25
CA ALA A 120 -20.42 24.08 11.75
C ALA A 120 -18.96 24.36 12.16
N PRO A 121 -18.52 25.64 12.16
CA PRO A 121 -17.20 26.01 12.68
C PRO A 121 -16.97 25.53 14.12
N GLY A 122 -15.86 24.82 14.36
CA GLY A 122 -15.49 24.30 15.69
C GLY A 122 -16.33 23.12 16.18
N GLU A 123 -17.21 22.56 15.35
CA GLU A 123 -18.05 21.42 15.69
C GLU A 123 -17.22 20.14 15.89
N ILE A 124 -17.62 19.30 16.85
CA ILE A 124 -17.15 17.93 16.96
C ILE A 124 -18.32 17.01 16.55
N ARG A 125 -18.12 16.23 15.48
CA ARG A 125 -19.13 15.31 14.93
C ARG A 125 -18.66 13.88 15.04
N GLU A 126 -19.47 13.03 15.67
CA GLU A 126 -19.29 11.58 15.61
C GLU A 126 -20.03 11.00 14.40
N VAL A 127 -19.36 10.13 13.64
CA VAL A 127 -19.91 9.46 12.45
C VAL A 127 -19.62 7.98 12.51
N THR A 128 -20.56 7.16 12.05
CA THR A 128 -20.37 5.71 11.92
C THR A 128 -20.58 5.29 10.48
N LEU A 129 -19.50 4.90 9.80
CA LEU A 129 -19.56 4.35 8.44
C LEU A 129 -19.77 2.84 8.52
N ARG A 130 -20.89 2.35 7.99
CA ARG A 130 -21.27 0.93 8.05
C ARG A 130 -21.25 0.34 6.65
N SER A 131 -20.40 -0.66 6.44
CA SER A 131 -20.44 -1.50 5.23
C SER A 131 -20.84 -2.92 5.59
N SER A 132 -21.54 -3.60 4.70
CA SER A 132 -21.93 -5.00 4.86
C SER A 132 -21.39 -5.78 3.68
N ARG A 133 -20.76 -6.92 3.92
CA ARG A 133 -20.38 -7.86 2.86
C ARG A 133 -21.61 -8.23 2.02
N GLU A 134 -21.55 -7.99 0.71
CA GLU A 134 -22.66 -8.27 -0.23
C GLU A 134 -22.62 -9.69 -0.77
N ILE A 135 -21.42 -10.27 -0.87
CA ILE A 135 -21.18 -11.64 -1.30
C ILE A 135 -20.05 -12.23 -0.48
N ASP A 136 -20.21 -13.46 -0.01
CA ASP A 136 -19.14 -14.20 0.67
C ASP A 136 -18.46 -15.15 -0.32
N MET A 137 -17.43 -14.65 -0.99
CA MET A 137 -16.68 -15.43 -1.98
C MET A 137 -15.97 -16.63 -1.35
N LYS A 138 -15.55 -16.52 -0.09
CA LYS A 138 -14.94 -17.62 0.67
C LYS A 138 -15.92 -18.78 0.83
N SER A 139 -17.19 -18.50 1.17
CA SER A 139 -18.23 -19.54 1.24
C SER A 139 -18.48 -20.24 -0.10
N LEU A 140 -18.15 -19.58 -1.21
CA LEU A 140 -18.23 -20.10 -2.57
C LEU A 140 -16.93 -20.79 -3.03
N GLY A 141 -15.92 -20.90 -2.16
CA GLY A 141 -14.64 -21.54 -2.46
C GLY A 141 -13.58 -20.64 -3.09
N TRP A 142 -13.80 -19.32 -3.13
CA TRP A 142 -12.86 -18.33 -3.65
C TRP A 142 -12.21 -17.54 -2.52
N ILE A 143 -10.88 -17.42 -2.53
CA ILE A 143 -10.13 -16.71 -1.49
C ILE A 143 -9.48 -15.48 -2.11
N SER A 144 -9.78 -14.29 -1.57
CA SER A 144 -9.11 -13.05 -1.97
C SER A 144 -7.65 -13.06 -1.53
N GLY A 145 -6.75 -12.56 -2.37
CA GLY A 145 -5.37 -12.42 -1.99
C GLY A 145 -4.54 -11.65 -2.99
N ASP A 146 -3.35 -11.26 -2.54
CA ASP A 146 -2.32 -10.61 -3.33
C ASP A 146 -1.07 -11.49 -3.31
N THR A 147 -0.59 -11.83 -4.51
CA THR A 147 0.54 -12.74 -4.71
C THR A 147 1.89 -12.01 -4.78
N HIS A 148 1.91 -10.68 -4.85
CA HIS A 148 3.13 -9.90 -5.12
C HIS A 148 3.22 -8.63 -4.27
N ILE A 149 3.47 -8.81 -2.97
CA ILE A 149 3.71 -7.69 -2.04
C ILE A 149 5.20 -7.64 -1.67
N HIS A 150 5.78 -6.45 -1.59
CA HIS A 150 7.05 -6.22 -0.90
C HIS A 150 6.81 -5.25 0.25
N TRP A 151 6.56 -5.79 1.45
CA TRP A 151 6.24 -4.99 2.62
C TRP A 151 7.49 -4.41 3.27
N ALA A 152 7.85 -3.21 2.81
CA ALA A 152 8.99 -2.43 3.26
C ALA A 152 8.61 -0.95 3.33
N LYS A 153 9.43 -0.14 4.00
CA LYS A 153 9.29 1.32 3.94
C LYS A 153 9.55 1.80 2.51
N ASN A 154 9.12 3.03 2.17
CA ASN A 154 9.22 3.58 0.81
C ASN A 154 10.59 3.52 0.10
N TRP A 155 11.69 3.29 0.82
CA TRP A 155 13.04 3.10 0.25
C TRP A 155 13.43 1.62 0.07
N TRP A 156 12.50 0.70 0.31
CA TRP A 156 12.53 -0.75 0.08
C TRP A 156 13.57 -1.56 0.87
N SER A 157 14.64 -0.93 1.35
CA SER A 157 15.76 -1.57 2.04
C SER A 157 15.52 -1.86 3.52
N GLU A 158 14.43 -1.34 4.09
CA GLU A 158 14.06 -1.53 5.48
C GLU A 158 12.68 -2.17 5.58
N ASN A 159 12.58 -3.24 6.38
CA ASN A 159 11.30 -3.85 6.74
C ASN A 159 10.36 -2.81 7.34
N GLU A 160 9.10 -2.89 6.95
CA GLU A 160 8.00 -2.20 7.64
C GLU A 160 7.34 -3.17 8.65
N ASP A 161 6.71 -2.60 9.67
CA ASP A 161 5.97 -3.35 10.68
C ASP A 161 4.88 -4.23 10.04
N LEU A 162 4.90 -5.53 10.36
CA LEU A 162 3.92 -6.49 9.85
C LEU A 162 2.53 -6.30 10.46
N ASP A 163 2.40 -5.68 11.62
CA ASP A 163 1.09 -5.30 12.17
C ASP A 163 0.38 -4.31 11.23
N LEU A 164 1.14 -3.44 10.55
CA LEU A 164 0.59 -2.55 9.52
C LEU A 164 0.15 -3.33 8.27
N LEU A 165 0.92 -4.33 7.83
CA LEU A 165 0.48 -5.19 6.72
C LEU A 165 -0.80 -5.93 7.10
N ALA A 166 -0.86 -6.50 8.30
CA ALA A 166 -2.03 -7.22 8.79
C ALA A 166 -3.28 -6.33 8.92
N MET A 167 -3.10 -5.04 9.22
CA MET A 167 -4.18 -4.05 9.21
C MET A 167 -4.63 -3.72 7.78
N VAL A 168 -3.68 -3.41 6.88
CA VAL A 168 -3.97 -3.11 5.46
C VAL A 168 -4.64 -4.31 4.78
N GLN A 169 -4.16 -5.52 5.05
CA GLN A 169 -4.74 -6.78 4.59
C GLN A 169 -6.23 -6.87 4.94
N ARG A 170 -6.61 -6.54 6.18
CA ARG A 170 -8.01 -6.56 6.63
C ARG A 170 -8.82 -5.40 6.05
N ALA A 171 -8.19 -4.24 5.87
CA ALA A 171 -8.81 -3.03 5.31
C ALA A 171 -9.11 -3.17 3.82
N GLU A 172 -8.28 -3.90 3.06
CA GLU A 172 -8.49 -4.22 1.65
C GLU A 172 -9.22 -5.56 1.44
N ASP A 173 -9.60 -6.23 2.54
CA ASP A 173 -10.24 -7.55 2.56
C ASP A 173 -9.49 -8.64 1.76
N LEU A 174 -8.15 -8.62 1.86
CA LEU A 174 -7.27 -9.63 1.28
C LEU A 174 -7.08 -10.78 2.26
N ARG A 175 -7.66 -11.95 2.02
CA ARG A 175 -7.53 -13.07 2.95
C ARG A 175 -6.13 -13.70 2.95
N VAL A 176 -5.39 -13.60 1.85
CA VAL A 176 -4.00 -14.06 1.75
C VAL A 176 -3.09 -12.95 1.23
N ALA A 177 -2.04 -12.64 1.97
CA ALA A 177 -1.02 -11.67 1.57
C ALA A 177 0.34 -12.38 1.44
N ASN A 178 0.93 -12.37 0.24
CA ASN A 178 2.24 -12.97 -0.02
C ASN A 178 3.31 -11.88 -0.04
N ASN A 179 4.10 -11.80 1.03
CA ASN A 179 5.17 -10.83 1.23
C ASN A 179 6.49 -11.43 0.71
N LEU A 180 6.92 -10.98 -0.46
CA LEU A 180 7.99 -11.57 -1.25
C LEU A 180 9.34 -10.92 -0.96
N THR A 181 10.30 -11.71 -0.48
CA THR A 181 11.71 -11.32 -0.42
C THR A 181 12.29 -11.21 -1.82
N LEU A 182 13.00 -10.11 -2.10
CA LEU A 182 13.79 -9.93 -3.32
C LEU A 182 15.20 -9.49 -2.98
N LEU A 183 16.11 -9.61 -3.96
CA LEU A 183 17.40 -8.91 -3.96
C LEU A 183 17.31 -7.75 -4.94
N GLN A 184 17.45 -6.52 -4.43
CA GLN A 184 17.55 -5.31 -5.23
C GLN A 184 19.01 -4.88 -5.29
N ASN A 185 19.55 -4.76 -6.50
CA ASN A 185 20.85 -4.16 -6.74
C ASN A 185 20.67 -2.93 -7.65
N SER A 186 20.85 -1.74 -7.08
CA SER A 186 20.77 -0.48 -7.81
C SER A 186 22.14 0.18 -8.02
N GLY A 187 23.24 -0.50 -7.66
CA GLY A 187 24.59 0.04 -7.61
C GLY A 187 24.99 0.46 -6.18
N PRO A 188 24.70 1.70 -5.73
CA PRO A 188 25.13 2.19 -4.43
C PRO A 188 24.31 1.61 -3.26
N GLN A 189 23.18 0.95 -3.54
CA GLN A 189 22.38 0.22 -2.56
C GLN A 189 22.09 -1.19 -3.09
N ILE A 190 22.52 -2.17 -2.31
CA ILE A 190 22.29 -3.59 -2.52
C ILE A 190 21.69 -4.14 -1.23
N PHE A 191 20.49 -4.72 -1.31
CA PHE A 191 19.79 -5.23 -0.14
C PHE A 191 18.86 -6.38 -0.51
N THR A 192 18.65 -7.27 0.46
CA THR A 192 17.63 -8.32 0.41
C THR A 192 16.51 -7.95 1.37
N ALA A 193 15.32 -7.70 0.84
CA ALA A 193 14.17 -7.26 1.60
C ALA A 193 12.85 -7.62 0.89
N PRO A 194 11.74 -7.73 1.63
CA PRO A 194 11.68 -7.69 3.07
C PRO A 194 11.99 -9.07 3.68
N THR A 195 12.45 -9.10 4.94
CA THR A 195 13.02 -10.29 5.62
C THR A 195 12.46 -10.45 7.04
N GLN A 196 11.20 -10.06 7.26
CA GLN A 196 10.60 -10.09 8.61
C GLN A 196 10.54 -11.50 9.21
N PHE A 197 10.36 -12.53 8.36
CA PHE A 197 10.36 -13.93 8.74
C PHE A 197 11.04 -14.80 7.66
N PRO A 198 11.44 -16.04 8.00
CA PRO A 198 11.82 -17.03 7.00
C PRO A 198 10.69 -17.32 6.00
N MET A 199 11.03 -17.95 4.88
CA MET A 199 10.05 -18.45 3.91
C MET A 199 9.00 -19.34 4.60
N GLY A 200 7.75 -19.23 4.18
CA GLY A 200 6.65 -19.94 4.83
C GLY A 200 5.63 -19.02 5.53
N PRO A 201 4.72 -19.60 6.31
CA PRO A 201 3.73 -18.84 7.07
C PRO A 201 4.39 -17.89 8.08
N ALA A 202 3.97 -16.61 8.10
CA ALA A 202 4.46 -15.63 9.07
C ALA A 202 3.88 -15.94 10.47
N PRO A 203 4.71 -16.29 11.48
CA PRO A 203 4.23 -16.65 12.81
C PRO A 203 3.42 -15.52 13.46
N GLY A 204 2.23 -15.85 13.96
CA GLY A 204 1.32 -14.87 14.59
C GLY A 204 0.36 -14.17 13.61
N TYR A 205 0.57 -14.32 12.31
CA TYR A 205 -0.24 -13.67 11.25
C TYR A 205 -1.00 -14.65 10.38
N CYS A 206 -1.20 -15.88 10.87
CA CYS A 206 -1.89 -16.96 10.17
C CYS A 206 -3.06 -17.47 11.01
N GLY A 207 -4.25 -17.45 10.44
CA GLY A 207 -5.48 -17.90 11.07
C GLY A 207 -6.52 -18.37 10.04
N PRO A 208 -7.74 -18.74 10.48
CA PRO A 208 -8.77 -19.28 9.60
C PRO A 208 -9.32 -18.25 8.60
N GLU A 209 -9.22 -16.96 8.90
CA GLU A 209 -9.78 -15.88 8.07
C GLU A 209 -8.73 -15.12 7.24
N TYR A 210 -7.52 -14.97 7.80
CA TYR A 210 -6.43 -14.18 7.23
C TYR A 210 -5.10 -14.90 7.37
N HIS A 211 -4.25 -14.77 6.37
CA HIS A 211 -2.95 -15.42 6.28
C HIS A 211 -1.91 -14.49 5.66
N ILE A 212 -0.76 -14.35 6.30
CA ILE A 212 0.43 -13.71 5.71
C ILE A 212 1.49 -14.79 5.48
N GLN A 213 1.96 -14.88 4.24
CA GLN A 213 2.97 -15.84 3.79
C GLN A 213 4.21 -15.09 3.33
N MET A 214 5.39 -15.51 3.77
CA MET A 214 6.65 -15.11 3.17
C MET A 214 6.91 -15.98 1.92
N GLY A 215 7.30 -15.32 0.82
CA GLY A 215 7.71 -15.96 -0.43
C GLY A 215 8.89 -15.22 -1.03
N GLU A 216 9.15 -15.46 -2.32
CA GLU A 216 10.29 -14.87 -3.01
C GLU A 216 9.88 -14.30 -4.38
N GLU A 217 10.47 -13.16 -4.74
CA GLU A 217 10.56 -12.74 -6.13
C GLU A 217 11.99 -13.00 -6.62
N TYR A 218 12.14 -14.03 -7.44
CA TYR A 218 13.39 -14.36 -8.11
C TYR A 218 13.57 -13.51 -9.35
N ARG A 219 14.71 -12.84 -9.49
CA ARG A 219 14.85 -11.78 -10.52
C ARG A 219 15.95 -12.04 -11.52
N ASN A 220 15.59 -11.94 -12.80
CA ASN A 220 16.51 -11.77 -13.91
C ASN A 220 16.07 -10.53 -14.71
N ASP A 221 16.85 -9.45 -14.64
CA ASP A 221 16.46 -8.17 -15.24
C ASP A 221 16.74 -8.10 -16.76
N ASP A 222 17.47 -9.06 -17.34
CA ASP A 222 17.82 -9.06 -18.76
C ASP A 222 16.84 -9.89 -19.59
N PHE A 223 16.97 -11.22 -19.63
CA PHE A 223 16.28 -12.08 -20.60
C PHE A 223 15.08 -12.84 -20.03
N TYR A 224 15.21 -13.38 -18.81
CA TYR A 224 14.26 -14.37 -18.31
C TYR A 224 13.11 -13.78 -17.48
N GLY A 225 13.18 -12.50 -17.13
CA GLY A 225 12.16 -11.83 -16.34
C GLY A 225 12.15 -12.26 -14.86
N HIS A 226 11.12 -11.80 -14.14
CA HIS A 226 10.97 -12.09 -12.72
C HIS A 226 9.95 -13.21 -12.51
N LEU A 227 10.18 -14.00 -11.45
CA LEU A 227 9.29 -15.07 -11.03
C LEU A 227 8.90 -14.85 -9.57
N ILE A 228 7.64 -15.11 -9.26
CA ILE A 228 7.12 -15.19 -7.91
C ILE A 228 7.12 -16.66 -7.50
N PHE A 229 7.70 -16.95 -6.34
CA PHE A 229 7.66 -18.27 -5.71
C PHE A 229 6.84 -18.23 -4.43
N LEU A 230 5.72 -18.94 -4.44
CA LEU A 230 4.80 -19.06 -3.30
C LEU A 230 4.91 -20.44 -2.67
N GLY A 231 4.76 -20.52 -1.35
CA GLY A 231 4.75 -21.80 -0.64
C GLY A 231 6.10 -22.51 -0.53
N ILE A 232 7.19 -21.85 -0.92
CA ILE A 232 8.55 -22.34 -0.66
C ILE A 232 8.86 -22.34 0.85
N GLN A 233 9.73 -23.26 1.27
CA GLN A 233 10.14 -23.46 2.66
C GLN A 233 11.50 -22.82 2.96
N GLU A 234 12.32 -22.67 1.93
CA GLU A 234 13.64 -22.04 1.99
C GLU A 234 13.83 -21.11 0.77
N LEU A 235 14.57 -20.03 0.98
CA LEU A 235 14.89 -19.08 -0.07
C LEU A 235 15.75 -19.76 -1.15
N ILE A 236 15.45 -19.52 -2.42
CA ILE A 236 16.17 -20.12 -3.54
C ILE A 236 17.37 -19.24 -3.88
N GLU A 237 18.59 -19.76 -3.69
CA GLU A 237 19.81 -19.02 -4.00
C GLU A 237 20.40 -19.42 -5.37
N PRO A 238 20.95 -18.45 -6.14
CA PRO A 238 20.95 -17.01 -5.86
C PRO A 238 19.59 -16.36 -6.12
N ILE A 239 19.17 -15.41 -5.28
CA ILE A 239 17.86 -14.71 -5.35
C ILE A 239 17.66 -13.95 -6.68
N SER A 240 18.77 -13.48 -7.27
CA SER A 240 18.76 -12.81 -8.57
C SER A 240 19.95 -13.26 -9.42
N THR A 241 19.77 -13.29 -10.73
CA THR A 241 20.83 -13.61 -11.71
C THR A 241 20.92 -12.52 -12.77
N GLY A 242 22.01 -12.55 -13.55
CA GLY A 242 22.21 -11.62 -14.64
C GLY A 242 22.63 -10.22 -14.23
N ARG A 243 22.75 -9.35 -15.23
CA ARG A 243 22.99 -7.92 -15.01
C ARG A 243 21.77 -7.29 -14.34
N GLY A 244 22.00 -6.28 -13.51
CA GLY A 244 20.96 -5.55 -12.80
C GLY A 244 20.92 -6.05 -11.37
N SER A 245 19.81 -6.67 -10.99
CA SER A 245 19.56 -7.20 -9.65
C SER A 245 20.54 -8.31 -9.26
N GLY A 246 20.98 -9.13 -10.21
CA GLY A 246 22.01 -10.15 -9.98
C GLY A 246 23.44 -9.61 -9.87
N GLY A 247 23.74 -8.43 -10.43
CA GLY A 247 25.10 -7.90 -10.40
C GLY A 247 25.47 -6.90 -11.51
N PRO A 248 26.75 -6.48 -11.57
CA PRO A 248 27.25 -5.57 -12.60
C PRO A 248 27.19 -6.19 -14.01
N PRO A 249 27.37 -5.38 -15.08
CA PRO A 249 27.46 -5.90 -16.45
C PRO A 249 28.49 -7.03 -16.57
N GLY A 250 28.10 -8.14 -17.19
CA GLY A 250 28.92 -9.36 -17.30
C GLY A 250 28.65 -10.43 -16.23
N THR A 251 27.77 -10.15 -15.27
CA THR A 251 27.22 -11.18 -14.36
C THR A 251 26.45 -12.21 -15.19
N LEU A 252 26.68 -13.49 -14.91
CA LEU A 252 26.06 -14.58 -15.65
C LEU A 252 24.56 -14.68 -15.31
N ASP A 253 23.74 -14.91 -16.33
CA ASP A 253 22.34 -15.36 -16.20
C ASP A 253 22.27 -16.85 -15.83
N TYR A 254 22.99 -17.23 -14.76
CA TYR A 254 23.08 -18.59 -14.29
C TYR A 254 22.96 -18.64 -12.77
N PRO A 255 22.12 -19.54 -12.21
CA PRO A 255 21.26 -20.50 -12.91
C PRO A 255 20.09 -19.84 -13.67
N THR A 256 19.45 -20.59 -14.57
CA THR A 256 18.32 -20.07 -15.37
C THR A 256 17.00 -20.11 -14.59
N ASN A 257 15.99 -19.36 -15.03
CA ASN A 257 14.63 -19.43 -14.47
C ASN A 257 14.04 -20.85 -14.50
N ARG A 258 14.37 -21.68 -15.49
CA ARG A 258 13.96 -23.10 -15.52
C ARG A 258 14.49 -23.87 -14.31
N TRP A 259 15.74 -23.62 -13.94
CA TRP A 259 16.34 -24.27 -12.77
C TRP A 259 15.67 -23.78 -11.49
N ALA A 260 15.49 -22.47 -11.33
CA ALA A 260 14.84 -21.89 -10.15
C ALA A 260 13.38 -22.37 -9.98
N ILE A 261 12.64 -22.53 -11.09
CA ILE A 261 11.31 -23.15 -11.08
C ILE A 261 11.37 -24.61 -10.59
N GLY A 262 12.41 -25.35 -11.01
CA GLY A 262 12.64 -26.71 -10.53
C GLY A 262 12.85 -26.76 -9.03
N GLU A 263 13.71 -25.90 -8.49
CA GLU A 263 13.94 -25.78 -7.03
C GLU A 263 12.66 -25.39 -6.29
N CYS A 264 11.85 -24.48 -6.86
CA CYS A 264 10.55 -24.12 -6.30
C CYS A 264 9.62 -25.34 -6.23
N HIS A 265 9.53 -26.13 -7.31
CA HIS A 265 8.70 -27.34 -7.35
C HIS A 265 9.20 -28.44 -6.44
N ASP A 266 10.52 -28.59 -6.26
CA ASP A 266 11.12 -29.56 -5.34
C ASP A 266 10.78 -29.25 -3.87
N GLN A 267 10.54 -27.97 -3.55
CA GLN A 267 10.00 -27.55 -2.25
C GLN A 267 8.46 -27.67 -2.15
N GLY A 268 7.77 -28.04 -3.23
CA GLY A 268 6.30 -28.08 -3.32
C GLY A 268 5.66 -26.70 -3.55
N GLY A 269 6.46 -25.71 -3.94
CA GLY A 269 6.01 -24.34 -4.20
C GLY A 269 5.34 -24.16 -5.56
N LEU A 270 4.69 -23.01 -5.72
CA LEU A 270 4.07 -22.55 -6.96
C LEU A 270 4.89 -21.42 -7.55
N ASN A 271 5.10 -21.46 -8.87
CA ASN A 271 5.75 -20.37 -9.61
C ASN A 271 4.71 -19.57 -10.41
N ILE A 272 4.87 -18.25 -10.42
CA ILE A 272 4.07 -17.31 -11.22
C ILE A 272 5.05 -16.39 -11.95
N GLU A 273 4.77 -16.07 -13.21
CA GLU A 273 5.50 -15.04 -13.93
C GLU A 273 5.12 -13.65 -13.38
N ALA A 274 6.11 -12.79 -13.12
CA ALA A 274 5.86 -11.45 -12.63
C ALA A 274 5.85 -10.44 -13.79
N HIS A 275 4.74 -9.68 -13.89
CA HIS A 275 4.57 -8.48 -14.74
C HIS A 275 4.97 -8.59 -16.24
N GLY A 276 4.97 -9.79 -16.83
CA GLY A 276 5.01 -10.13 -18.26
C GLY A 276 6.32 -9.84 -18.99
N LEU A 277 6.68 -8.56 -19.08
CA LEU A 277 7.66 -8.06 -20.05
C LEU A 277 9.08 -7.92 -19.49
N GLY A 278 9.30 -8.35 -18.24
CA GLY A 278 10.51 -8.03 -17.50
C GLY A 278 10.75 -6.52 -17.42
N PRO A 279 11.77 -6.07 -16.69
CA PRO A 279 12.21 -4.70 -16.85
C PRO A 279 12.73 -4.50 -18.30
N PHE A 280 12.54 -3.29 -18.85
CA PHE A 280 13.11 -2.84 -20.13
C PHE A 280 12.51 -3.36 -21.45
N HIS A 281 11.31 -3.96 -21.47
CA HIS A 281 10.67 -4.49 -22.70
C HIS A 281 11.51 -5.57 -23.41
N ARG A 282 12.24 -6.38 -22.65
CA ARG A 282 13.19 -7.38 -23.16
C ARG A 282 12.90 -8.83 -22.74
N SER A 283 11.81 -9.08 -22.02
CA SER A 283 11.45 -10.46 -21.66
C SER A 283 11.14 -11.29 -22.91
N ASP A 284 11.88 -12.39 -23.05
CA ASP A 284 11.61 -13.45 -24.02
C ASP A 284 10.63 -14.50 -23.45
N VAL A 285 9.97 -14.24 -22.32
CA VAL A 285 8.96 -15.13 -21.74
C VAL A 285 7.71 -15.08 -22.62
N PRO A 286 7.35 -16.17 -23.34
CA PRO A 286 6.13 -16.21 -24.11
C PRO A 286 4.96 -16.18 -23.14
N CYS A 287 4.04 -15.23 -23.34
CA CYS A 287 2.74 -15.20 -22.68
C CYS A 287 1.83 -16.37 -23.06
#